data_AF-A8RSI7-F1
#
_entry.id   AF-A8RSI7-F1
#
_cell.length_a   1.000
_cell.length_b   1.000
_cell.length_c   1.000
_cell.angle_alpha   90.00
_cell.angle_beta   90.00
_cell.angle_gamma   90.00
#
_symmetry.space_group_name_H-M   'P 1'
#
loop_
_entity.id
_entity.type
_entity.pdbx_description
1 polymer ?
#
loop_
_entity_poly.entity_id
_entity_poly.type
_entity_poly.pdbx_seq_one_letter_code
_entity_poly.pdbx_strand_id
1 'polypeptide(L)'
;MTAILNHISPWMIASIGFLVLLVVRPLGYIDLSDNNIENPIYFLLVSVTGWFMMYAIAEMLRRRDFIGNKFISYLSLRSVPIIGLHFLSFKLVSWLAVGVYHMRNYMIATFPVLMHGSWWILYMISGIAIPLLIDKLYLACKGKIIDTVCTLMHSE
;
A
#
# COMPACT_ATOMS: atom_id res chain seq x y z
N MET A 1 24.37 6.67 -8.43
CA MET A 1 22.98 7.13 -8.70
C MET A 1 22.52 8.18 -7.69
N THR A 2 22.75 8.00 -6.39
CA THR A 2 22.37 8.97 -5.33
C THR A 2 23.16 10.29 -5.32
N ALA A 3 24.42 10.29 -5.78
CA ALA A 3 25.27 11.49 -5.80
C ALA A 3 24.84 12.57 -6.82
N ILE A 4 24.33 12.16 -8.00
CA ILE A 4 23.83 13.09 -9.04
C ILE A 4 22.46 13.66 -8.65
N LEU A 5 21.60 12.81 -8.05
CA LEU A 5 20.27 13.19 -7.58
C LEU A 5 20.32 14.18 -6.39
N ASN A 6 21.36 14.14 -5.56
CA ASN A 6 21.50 15.06 -4.42
C ASN A 6 21.86 16.50 -4.80
N HIS A 7 22.40 16.72 -6.00
CA HIS A 7 22.75 18.05 -6.50
C HIS A 7 21.53 18.81 -7.05
N ILE A 8 20.48 18.07 -7.39
CA ILE A 8 19.21 18.58 -7.90
C ILE A 8 18.23 18.68 -6.73
N SER A 9 17.54 19.81 -6.60
CA SER A 9 16.55 19.97 -5.52
C SER A 9 15.39 18.97 -5.73
N PRO A 10 14.99 18.19 -4.69
CA PRO A 10 13.96 17.17 -4.84
C PRO A 10 12.60 17.78 -5.24
N TRP A 11 12.34 19.04 -4.86
CA TRP A 11 11.18 19.81 -5.30
C TRP A 11 11.09 19.96 -6.82
N MET A 12 12.22 20.14 -7.50
CA MET A 12 12.26 20.30 -8.94
C MET A 12 11.94 18.97 -9.64
N ILE A 13 12.46 17.85 -9.14
CA ILE A 13 12.17 16.52 -9.68
C ILE A 13 10.70 16.16 -9.51
N ALA A 14 10.12 16.42 -8.33
CA ALA A 14 8.70 16.19 -8.08
C ALA A 14 7.81 17.03 -9.00
N SER A 15 8.15 18.31 -9.18
CA SER A 15 7.39 19.23 -10.05
C SER A 15 7.48 18.83 -11.52
N ILE A 16 8.67 18.48 -12.01
CA ILE A 16 8.87 18.01 -13.38
C ILE A 16 8.14 16.68 -13.60
N GLY A 17 8.26 15.72 -12.68
CA GLY A 17 7.55 14.44 -12.77
C GLY A 17 6.03 14.64 -12.82
N PHE A 18 5.49 15.53 -11.99
CA PHE A 18 4.07 15.87 -11.99
C PHE A 18 3.63 16.54 -13.31
N LEU A 19 4.42 17.49 -13.83
CA LEU A 19 4.13 18.14 -15.12
C LEU A 19 4.14 17.15 -16.28
N VAL A 20 5.13 16.26 -16.33
CA VAL A 20 5.20 15.20 -17.35
C VAL A 20 3.95 14.33 -17.29
N LEU A 21 3.53 13.90 -16.10
CA LEU A 21 2.31 13.09 -15.93
C LEU A 21 1.05 13.83 -16.39
N LEU A 22 0.94 15.15 -16.15
CA LEU A 22 -0.19 15.96 -16.63
C LEU A 22 -0.23 16.09 -18.16
N VAL A 23 0.92 16.29 -18.80
CA VAL A 23 1.03 16.41 -20.27
C VAL A 23 0.76 15.06 -20.96
N VAL A 24 1.14 13.96 -20.30
CA VAL A 24 1.00 12.60 -20.81
C VAL A 24 -0.43 12.08 -20.63
N ARG A 25 -1.20 12.58 -19.64
CA ARG A 25 -2.61 12.21 -19.37
C ARG A 25 -3.54 12.09 -20.60
N PRO A 26 -3.57 13.01 -21.59
CA PRO A 26 -4.44 12.88 -22.75
C PRO A 26 -4.03 11.80 -23.76
N LEU A 27 -2.80 11.25 -23.66
CA LEU A 27 -2.28 10.27 -24.62
C LEU A 27 -2.76 8.84 -24.36
N GLY A 28 -3.36 8.57 -23.21
CA GLY A 28 -3.90 7.25 -22.90
C GLY A 28 -4.46 7.13 -21.49
N TYR A 29 -5.30 6.13 -21.30
CA TYR A 29 -5.86 5.78 -19.99
C TYR A 29 -5.39 4.38 -19.58
N ILE A 30 -5.07 4.21 -18.30
CA ILE A 30 -4.70 2.91 -17.73
C ILE A 30 -5.67 2.63 -16.59
N ASP A 31 -6.42 1.55 -16.73
CA ASP A 31 -7.21 1.00 -15.63
C ASP A 31 -6.74 -0.42 -15.32
N LEU A 32 -6.04 -0.55 -14.19
CA LEU A 32 -5.57 -1.84 -13.69
C LEU A 32 -6.72 -2.70 -13.14
N SER A 33 -7.84 -2.09 -12.73
CA SER A 33 -9.00 -2.81 -12.20
C SER A 33 -9.82 -3.42 -13.32
N ASP A 34 -9.94 -2.71 -14.45
CA ASP A 34 -10.68 -3.17 -15.63
C ASP A 34 -9.78 -3.87 -16.66
N ASN A 35 -8.48 -4.05 -16.33
CA ASN A 35 -7.44 -4.62 -17.18
C ASN A 35 -7.36 -3.95 -18.58
N ASN A 36 -7.68 -2.66 -18.66
CA ASN A 36 -7.64 -1.90 -19.89
C ASN A 36 -6.29 -1.16 -20.00
N ILE A 37 -5.34 -1.79 -20.70
CA ILE A 37 -4.02 -1.22 -20.99
C ILE A 37 -3.95 -0.92 -22.48
N GLU A 38 -4.19 0.34 -22.85
CA GLU A 38 -4.21 0.77 -24.26
C GLU A 38 -2.82 0.68 -24.91
N ASN A 39 -1.75 1.01 -24.16
CA ASN A 39 -0.39 1.03 -24.69
C ASN A 39 0.67 0.65 -23.62
N PRO A 40 1.45 -0.44 -23.81
CA PRO A 40 2.50 -0.87 -22.89
C PRO A 40 3.63 0.15 -22.71
N ILE A 41 3.98 0.90 -23.75
CA ILE A 41 5.05 1.91 -23.70
C ILE A 41 4.61 3.09 -22.83
N TYR A 42 3.35 3.52 -22.99
CA TYR A 42 2.74 4.54 -22.14
C TYR A 42 2.75 4.12 -20.66
N PHE A 43 2.36 2.88 -20.38
CA PHE A 43 2.40 2.30 -19.03
C PHE A 43 3.81 2.35 -18.41
N LEU A 44 4.84 1.97 -19.16
CA LEU A 44 6.22 2.01 -18.67
C LEU A 44 6.70 3.44 -18.41
N LEU A 45 6.42 4.38 -19.31
CA LEU A 45 6.80 5.79 -19.14
C LEU A 45 6.17 6.39 -17.88
N VAL A 46 4.85 6.23 -17.72
CA VAL A 46 4.12 6.72 -16.54
C VAL A 46 4.64 6.08 -15.25
N SER A 47 4.94 4.77 -15.27
CA SER A 47 5.48 4.04 -14.12
C SER A 47 6.87 4.53 -13.71
N VAL A 48 7.77 4.72 -14.68
CA VAL A 48 9.14 5.21 -14.42
C VAL A 48 9.11 6.65 -13.91
N THR A 49 8.32 7.53 -14.53
CA THR A 49 8.14 8.91 -14.06
C THR A 49 7.53 8.96 -12.66
N GLY A 50 6.51 8.14 -12.39
CA GLY A 50 5.90 8.01 -11.08
C GLY A 50 6.87 7.55 -10.00
N TRP A 51 7.76 6.60 -10.31
CA TRP A 51 8.82 6.15 -9.40
C TRP A 51 9.76 7.29 -9.00
N PHE A 52 10.26 8.07 -9.97
CA PHE A 52 11.12 9.23 -9.69
C PHE A 52 10.40 10.30 -8.87
N MET A 53 9.13 10.58 -9.17
CA MET A 53 8.32 11.51 -8.41
C MET A 53 8.15 11.04 -6.96
N MET A 54 7.85 9.76 -6.74
CA MET A 54 7.67 9.19 -5.40
C MET A 54 8.98 9.19 -4.60
N TYR A 55 10.11 8.91 -5.25
CA TYR A 55 11.44 9.04 -4.64
C TYR A 55 11.74 10.47 -4.18
N ALA A 56 11.43 11.47 -5.00
CA ALA A 56 11.62 12.87 -4.64
C ALA A 56 10.77 13.28 -3.43
N ILE A 57 9.51 12.82 -3.37
CA ILE A 57 8.62 13.03 -2.22
C ILE A 57 9.17 12.36 -0.96
N ALA A 58 9.69 11.14 -1.07
CA ALA A 58 10.30 10.44 0.06
C ALA A 58 11.53 11.19 0.61
N GLU A 59 12.38 11.72 -0.27
CA GLU A 59 13.52 12.54 0.13
C GLU A 59 13.11 13.88 0.77
N MET A 60 12.03 14.49 0.29
CA MET A 60 11.45 15.68 0.92
C MET A 60 10.91 15.37 2.32
N LEU A 61 10.24 14.24 2.49
CA LEU A 61 9.73 13.78 3.78
C LEU A 61 10.89 13.49 4.75
N ARG A 62 11.99 12.90 4.27
CA ARG A 62 13.19 12.66 5.08
C ARG A 62 13.84 13.95 5.60
N ARG A 63 13.77 15.05 4.84
CA ARG A 63 14.36 16.35 5.22
C ARG A 63 13.53 17.14 6.23
N ARG A 64 12.28 16.75 6.49
CA ARG A 64 11.36 17.42 7.42
C ARG A 64 10.93 16.46 8.52
N ASP A 65 11.29 16.76 9.76
CA ASP A 65 10.79 16.04 10.91
C ASP A 65 9.39 16.55 11.30
N PHE A 66 8.36 15.86 10.79
CA PHE A 66 6.96 16.07 11.16
C PHE A 66 6.40 14.83 11.86
N ILE A 67 5.39 14.99 12.73
CA ILE A 67 4.74 13.88 13.45
C ILE A 67 4.24 12.80 12.47
N GLY A 68 3.69 13.21 11.34
CA GLY A 68 3.23 12.30 10.29
C GLY A 68 4.34 11.48 9.63
N ASN A 69 5.59 11.93 9.65
CA ASN A 69 6.72 11.19 9.07
C ASN A 69 6.94 9.86 9.80
N LYS A 70 6.82 9.83 11.14
CA LYS A 70 6.90 8.59 11.91
C LYS A 70 5.82 7.59 11.50
N PHE A 71 4.60 8.07 11.29
CA PHE A 71 3.47 7.23 10.88
C PHE A 71 3.64 6.70 9.44
N ILE A 72 4.02 7.57 8.50
CA ILE A 72 4.28 7.20 7.10
C ILE A 72 5.44 6.20 7.00
N SER A 73 6.53 6.45 7.73
CA SER A 73 7.68 5.55 7.79
C SER A 73 7.33 4.19 8.41
N TYR A 74 6.47 4.20 9.43
CA TYR A 74 5.98 2.96 10.05
C TYR A 74 5.14 2.12 9.07
N LEU A 75 4.28 2.77 8.28
CA LEU A 75 3.46 2.12 7.26
C LEU A 75 4.30 1.60 6.09
N SER A 76 5.26 2.39 5.59
CA SER A 76 6.08 2.01 4.44
C SER A 76 6.93 0.77 4.71
N LEU A 77 7.47 0.64 5.93
CA LEU A 77 8.22 -0.54 6.38
C LEU A 77 7.36 -1.82 6.45
N ARG A 78 6.04 -1.68 6.57
CA ARG A 78 5.07 -2.80 6.65
C ARG A 78 4.21 -2.95 5.40
N SER A 79 4.57 -2.28 4.32
CA SER A 79 3.82 -2.29 3.06
C SER A 79 3.64 -3.70 2.48
N VAL A 80 4.64 -4.57 2.59
CA VAL A 80 4.57 -5.96 2.09
C VAL A 80 3.49 -6.79 2.79
N PRO A 81 3.48 -6.91 4.14
CA PRO A 81 2.37 -7.55 4.86
C PRO A 81 1.00 -6.94 4.52
N ILE A 82 0.94 -5.61 4.39
CA ILE A 82 -0.30 -4.91 4.05
C ILE A 82 -0.83 -5.37 2.70
N ILE A 83 -0.02 -5.28 1.65
CA ILE A 83 -0.42 -5.67 0.29
C ILE A 83 -0.81 -7.15 0.24
N GLY A 84 -0.07 -8.02 0.94
CA GLY A 84 -0.37 -9.46 0.98
C GLY A 84 -1.70 -9.81 1.66
N LEU A 85 -2.05 -9.12 2.75
CA LEU A 85 -3.26 -9.41 3.54
C LEU A 85 -4.47 -8.52 3.21
N HIS A 86 -4.30 -7.52 2.34
CA HIS A 86 -5.33 -6.55 1.98
C HIS A 86 -6.60 -7.22 1.44
N PHE A 87 -6.46 -8.10 0.45
CA PHE A 87 -7.58 -8.81 -0.16
C PHE A 87 -8.28 -9.77 0.82
N LEU A 88 -7.54 -10.35 1.76
CA LEU A 88 -8.13 -11.17 2.82
C LEU A 88 -8.97 -10.32 3.78
N SER A 89 -8.48 -9.13 4.10
CA SER A 89 -9.18 -8.17 4.97
C SER A 89 -10.51 -7.72 4.36
N PHE A 90 -10.58 -7.58 3.04
CA PHE A 90 -11.82 -7.26 2.34
C PHE A 90 -12.88 -8.36 2.44
N LYS A 91 -12.47 -9.63 2.48
CA LYS A 91 -13.42 -10.74 2.70
C LYS A 91 -14.08 -10.66 4.07
N LEU A 92 -13.37 -10.20 5.10
CA LEU A 92 -13.96 -9.99 6.43
C LEU A 92 -15.03 -8.89 6.40
N VAL A 93 -14.78 -7.80 5.68
CA VAL A 93 -15.79 -6.74 5.50
C VAL A 93 -16.97 -7.22 4.68
N SER A 94 -16.75 -7.97 3.61
CA SER A 94 -17.82 -8.54 2.79
C SER A 94 -18.67 -9.55 3.58
N TRP A 95 -18.06 -10.33 4.49
CA TRP A 95 -18.80 -11.21 5.40
C TRP A 95 -19.72 -10.41 6.35
N LEU A 96 -19.23 -9.31 6.94
CA LEU A 96 -20.05 -8.43 7.78
C LEU A 96 -21.19 -7.79 6.99
N ALA A 97 -20.93 -7.32 5.77
CA ALA A 97 -21.96 -6.72 4.91
C ALA A 97 -23.06 -7.73 4.57
N VAL A 98 -22.71 -8.96 4.19
CA VAL A 98 -23.69 -10.02 3.90
C VAL A 98 -24.56 -10.35 5.11
N GLY A 99 -23.97 -10.36 6.31
CA GLY A 99 -24.70 -10.56 7.57
C GLY A 99 -25.71 -9.46 7.87
N VAL A 100 -25.34 -8.19 7.67
CA VAL A 100 -26.22 -7.02 7.92
C VAL A 100 -27.37 -6.96 6.91
N TYR A 101 -27.10 -7.22 5.63
CA TYR A 101 -28.11 -7.14 4.57
C TYR A 101 -28.84 -8.47 4.29
N HIS A 102 -28.61 -9.50 5.11
CA HIS A 102 -29.18 -10.84 4.95
C HIS A 102 -29.05 -11.40 3.51
N MET A 103 -27.93 -11.11 2.87
CA MET A 103 -27.68 -11.56 1.50
C MET A 103 -27.30 -13.04 1.48
N ARG A 104 -27.39 -13.68 0.31
CA ARG A 104 -27.03 -15.10 0.17
C ARG A 104 -25.52 -15.28 0.37
N ASN A 105 -25.13 -16.27 1.18
CA ASN A 105 -23.74 -16.50 1.60
C ASN A 105 -22.72 -16.66 0.45
N TYR A 106 -23.13 -17.07 -0.75
CA TYR A 106 -22.20 -17.16 -1.89
C TYR A 106 -21.66 -15.79 -2.34
N MET A 107 -22.34 -14.68 -2.01
CA MET A 107 -21.91 -13.32 -2.36
C MET A 107 -20.64 -12.89 -1.60
N ILE A 108 -20.24 -13.62 -0.55
CA ILE A 108 -18.96 -13.40 0.15
C ILE A 108 -17.76 -13.73 -0.75
N ALA A 109 -17.96 -14.61 -1.74
CA ALA A 109 -16.91 -15.01 -2.68
C ALA A 109 -16.71 -14.01 -3.83
N THR A 110 -17.55 -12.98 -3.96
CA THR A 110 -17.42 -11.95 -5.00
C THR A 110 -16.08 -11.24 -4.84
N PHE A 111 -15.28 -11.26 -5.90
CA PHE A 111 -13.96 -10.64 -5.94
C PHE A 111 -14.09 -9.21 -6.49
N PRO A 112 -13.35 -8.20 -5.98
CA PRO A 112 -12.72 -8.03 -4.66
C PRO A 112 -13.55 -7.17 -3.68
N VAL A 113 -14.56 -6.44 -4.17
CA VAL A 113 -15.45 -5.57 -3.38
C VAL A 113 -16.90 -5.95 -3.69
N LEU A 114 -17.71 -6.16 -2.66
CA LEU A 114 -19.11 -6.55 -2.82
C LEU A 114 -20.04 -5.34 -2.98
N MET A 115 -19.79 -4.28 -2.19
CA MET A 115 -20.66 -3.11 -2.10
C MET A 115 -19.96 -1.87 -2.67
N HIS A 116 -20.62 -1.21 -3.62
CA HIS A 116 -20.21 0.09 -4.16
C HIS A 116 -20.86 1.25 -3.38
N GLY A 117 -20.34 2.47 -3.54
CA GLY A 117 -20.80 3.65 -2.79
C GLY A 117 -20.10 3.78 -1.43
N SER A 118 -20.80 4.24 -0.39
CA SER A 118 -20.22 4.66 0.91
C SER A 118 -19.41 3.59 1.67
N TRP A 119 -19.53 2.31 1.28
CA TRP A 119 -18.77 1.20 1.86
C TRP A 119 -17.27 1.26 1.55
N TRP A 120 -16.86 2.07 0.57
CA TRP A 120 -15.45 2.24 0.19
C TRP A 120 -14.56 2.63 1.38
N ILE A 121 -15.07 3.44 2.32
CA ILE A 121 -14.33 3.88 3.52
C ILE A 121 -14.04 2.69 4.44
N LEU A 122 -15.03 1.82 4.66
CA LEU A 122 -14.87 0.63 5.49
C LEU A 122 -13.87 -0.34 4.87
N TYR A 123 -13.93 -0.52 3.55
CA TYR A 123 -12.90 -1.29 2.83
C TYR A 123 -11.52 -0.64 3.00
N MET A 124 -11.38 0.67 2.80
CA MET A 124 -10.09 1.36 2.92
C MET A 124 -9.47 1.24 4.33
N ILE A 125 -10.27 1.47 5.38
CA ILE A 125 -9.83 1.35 6.77
C ILE A 125 -9.47 -0.09 7.11
N SER A 126 -10.34 -1.05 6.80
CA SER A 126 -10.11 -2.47 7.13
C SER A 126 -8.89 -3.05 6.40
N GLY A 127 -8.71 -2.70 5.13
CA GLY A 127 -7.59 -3.13 4.29
C GLY A 127 -6.23 -2.63 4.74
N ILE A 128 -6.16 -1.65 5.65
CA ILE A 128 -4.91 -1.18 6.27
C ILE A 128 -4.85 -1.64 7.73
N ALA A 129 -5.92 -1.44 8.50
CA ALA A 129 -5.94 -1.72 9.93
C ALA A 129 -5.78 -3.21 10.26
N ILE A 130 -6.47 -4.10 9.53
CA ILE A 130 -6.44 -5.54 9.80
C ILE A 130 -5.04 -6.13 9.48
N PRO A 131 -4.42 -5.86 8.31
CA PRO A 131 -3.07 -6.33 8.04
C PRO A 131 -2.02 -5.82 9.05
N LEU A 132 -2.11 -4.54 9.46
CA LEU A 132 -1.23 -4.00 10.49
C LEU A 132 -1.37 -4.74 11.83
N LEU A 133 -2.59 -5.09 12.21
CA LEU A 133 -2.86 -5.80 13.46
C LEU A 133 -2.28 -7.22 13.42
N ILE A 134 -2.50 -7.93 12.30
CA ILE A 134 -1.97 -9.28 12.09
C ILE A 134 -0.44 -9.27 12.11
N ASP A 135 0.20 -8.31 11.41
CA ASP A 135 1.66 -8.17 11.40
C ASP A 135 2.22 -7.93 12.81
N LYS A 136 1.59 -7.05 13.60
CA LYS A 136 1.98 -6.82 15.00
C LYS A 136 1.87 -8.08 15.85
N LEU A 137 0.78 -8.83 15.71
CA LEU A 137 0.57 -10.09 16.43
C LEU A 137 1.62 -11.14 16.04
N TYR A 138 1.92 -11.25 14.74
CA TYR A 138 2.94 -12.15 14.23
C TYR A 138 4.32 -11.84 14.83
N LEU A 139 4.73 -10.56 14.83
CA LEU A 139 6.00 -10.13 15.43
C LEU A 139 6.06 -10.40 16.94
N ALA A 140 4.96 -10.16 17.66
CA ALA A 140 4.88 -10.43 19.10
C ALA A 140 4.98 -11.93 19.43
N CYS A 141 4.32 -12.78 18.65
CA CYS A 141 4.40 -14.23 18.81
C CYS A 141 5.80 -14.76 18.46
N LYS A 142 6.40 -14.25 17.38
CA LYS A 142 7.76 -14.63 16.96
C LYS A 142 8.80 -14.31 18.03
N GLY A 143 8.70 -13.13 18.66
CA GLY A 143 9.59 -12.75 19.77
C GLY A 143 9.52 -13.74 20.92
N LYS A 144 8.31 -14.02 21.42
CA LYS A 144 8.10 -15.00 22.51
C LYS A 144 8.65 -16.40 22.21
N ILE A 145 8.47 -16.87 20.97
CA ILE A 145 8.96 -18.19 20.56
C ILE A 145 10.49 -18.21 20.55
N ILE A 146 11.14 -17.19 19.98
CA ILE A 146 12.61 -17.09 19.93
C ILE A 146 13.19 -17.03 21.35
N ASP A 147 12.61 -16.21 22.23
CA ASP A 147 13.06 -16.08 23.62
C ASP A 147 12.96 -17.41 24.37
N THR A 148 11.88 -18.16 24.13
CA THR A 148 11.68 -19.50 24.70
C THR A 148 12.75 -20.47 24.20
N VAL A 149 13.03 -20.48 22.89
CA VAL A 149 14.03 -21.39 22.29
C VAL A 149 15.45 -21.04 22.75
N CYS A 150 15.82 -19.76 22.81
CA CYS A 150 17.14 -19.35 23.31
C CYS A 150 17.36 -19.72 24.78
N THR A 151 16.31 -19.65 25.60
CA THR A 151 16.39 -20.08 27.01
C THR A 151 16.62 -21.58 27.12
N LEU A 152 15.95 -22.39 26.29
CA LEU A 152 16.12 -23.85 26.26
C LEU A 152 17.51 -24.27 25.78
N MET A 153 18.12 -23.55 24.83
CA MET A 153 19.47 -23.87 24.34
C MET A 153 20.62 -23.46 25.30
N HIS A 154 20.38 -22.57 26.27
CA HIS A 154 21.37 -22.20 27.28
C HIS A 154 21.26 -23.03 28.58
N SER A 155 20.24 -23.89 28.68
CA SER A 155 20.03 -24.79 29.81
C SER A 155 20.55 -26.22 29.60
N GLU A 156 21.17 -26.49 28.44
CA GLU A 156 21.90 -27.72 28.11
C GLU A 156 23.42 -27.49 28.18
#